data_AF-A0A521INE9-F1
#
_entry.id   AF-A0A521INE9-F1
#
_cell.length_a   1.000
_cell.length_b   1.000
_cell.length_c   1.000
_cell.angle_alpha   90.00
_cell.angle_beta   90.00
_cell.angle_gamma   90.00
#
_symmetry.space_group_name_H-M   'P 1'
#
loop_
_entity.id
_entity.type
_entity.pdbx_description
1 polymer ?
#
loop_
_entity_poly.entity_id
_entity_poly.type
_entity_poly.pdbx_seq_one_letter_code
_entity_poly.pdbx_strand_id
1 'polypeptide(L)'
;MADGKEKAFVSWVLRQKRDENKGLISRLRKAESPATEFQAWEVLARWVDIEKPWEREAYGLIGASVSRTGKEHDGSLSLGGALRAVALGKGKNIDLQDSSEALRLRRVVACTSQRELVDILRPILRYLNSKDVALSYERLLKELMTFHFEDAQERTKARWIKDFYTGAEEVRS
;
A
#
# COMPACT_ATOMS: atom_id res chain seq x y z
N MET A 1 -18.44 13.07 7.99
CA MET A 1 -17.14 13.53 7.46
C MET A 1 -17.05 13.02 6.05
N ALA A 2 -16.88 13.88 5.05
CA ALA A 2 -16.71 13.41 3.67
C ALA A 2 -15.49 12.49 3.63
N ASP A 3 -15.65 11.28 3.10
CA ASP A 3 -14.55 10.33 2.96
C ASP A 3 -13.39 10.99 2.21
N GLY A 4 -12.15 10.78 2.70
CA GLY A 4 -10.95 11.37 2.12
C GLY A 4 -10.73 10.94 0.67
N LYS A 5 -10.03 11.77 -0.10
CA LYS A 5 -9.70 11.55 -1.51
C LYS A 5 -9.09 10.17 -1.78
N GLU A 6 -8.23 9.70 -0.86
CA GLU A 6 -7.57 8.40 -0.91
C GLU A 6 -8.57 7.24 -0.80
N LYS A 7 -9.54 7.36 0.12
CA LYS A 7 -10.62 6.38 0.31
C LYS A 7 -11.51 6.31 -0.92
N ALA A 8 -11.88 7.47 -1.47
CA ALA A 8 -12.68 7.55 -2.67
C ALA A 8 -11.95 6.89 -3.86
N PHE A 9 -10.65 7.10 -4.00
CA PHE A 9 -9.83 6.47 -5.05
C PHE A 9 -9.82 4.95 -4.92
N VAL A 10 -9.45 4.42 -3.75
CA VAL A 10 -9.36 2.96 -3.52
C VAL A 10 -10.72 2.30 -3.74
N SER A 11 -11.78 2.88 -3.18
CA SER A 11 -13.15 2.39 -3.35
C SER A 11 -13.59 2.42 -4.82
N TRP A 12 -13.17 3.43 -5.56
CA TRP A 12 -13.45 3.53 -6.98
C TRP A 12 -12.70 2.47 -7.78
N VAL A 13 -11.40 2.23 -7.53
CA VAL A 13 -10.63 1.19 -8.25
C VAL A 13 -11.22 -0.20 -7.98
N LEU A 14 -11.58 -0.52 -6.73
CA LEU A 14 -12.25 -1.78 -6.37
C LEU A 14 -13.57 -1.95 -7.12
N ARG A 15 -14.36 -0.87 -7.24
CA ARG A 15 -15.59 -0.85 -8.03
C ARG A 15 -15.33 -1.11 -9.52
N GLN A 16 -14.35 -0.44 -10.12
CA GLN A 16 -13.97 -0.66 -11.52
C GLN A 16 -13.54 -2.10 -11.79
N LYS A 17 -12.86 -2.73 -10.82
CA LYS A 17 -12.45 -4.14 -10.90
C LYS A 17 -13.67 -5.06 -10.87
N ARG A 18 -14.62 -4.82 -9.95
CA ARG A 18 -15.86 -5.59 -9.83
C ARG A 18 -16.75 -5.46 -11.07
N ASP A 19 -16.84 -4.26 -11.64
CA ASP A 19 -17.63 -3.99 -12.84
C ASP A 19 -16.90 -4.46 -14.13
N GLU A 20 -15.85 -5.28 -14.01
CA GLU A 20 -15.05 -5.86 -15.11
C GLU A 20 -14.50 -4.85 -16.13
N ASN A 21 -14.15 -3.64 -15.71
CA ASN A 21 -13.53 -2.64 -16.59
C ASN A 21 -12.06 -2.96 -16.91
N LYS A 22 -11.83 -4.07 -17.62
CA LYS A 22 -10.52 -4.71 -17.91
C LYS A 22 -9.53 -3.74 -18.54
N GLY A 23 -9.97 -2.88 -19.45
CA GLY A 23 -9.11 -1.88 -20.09
C GLY A 23 -8.57 -0.82 -19.11
N LEU A 24 -9.40 -0.35 -18.18
CA LEU A 24 -9.02 0.61 -17.14
C LEU A 24 -8.06 -0.04 -16.14
N ILE A 25 -8.41 -1.22 -15.65
CA ILE A 25 -7.58 -2.00 -14.72
C ILE A 25 -6.22 -2.34 -15.35
N SER A 26 -6.20 -2.70 -16.63
CA SER A 26 -4.94 -2.95 -17.34
C SER A 26 -4.06 -1.71 -17.43
N ARG A 27 -4.63 -0.52 -17.60
CA ARG A 27 -3.86 0.74 -17.61
C ARG A 27 -3.32 1.07 -16.22
N LEU A 28 -4.15 0.95 -15.17
CA LEU A 28 -3.69 1.15 -13.79
C LEU A 28 -2.54 0.21 -13.41
N ARG A 29 -2.57 -1.06 -13.81
CA ARG A 29 -1.45 -2.00 -13.57
C ARG A 29 -0.12 -1.52 -14.16
N LYS A 30 -0.15 -0.74 -15.24
CA LYS A 30 1.05 -0.18 -15.91
C LYS A 30 1.62 1.04 -15.17
N ALA A 31 0.86 1.67 -14.28
CA ALA A 31 1.33 2.76 -13.41
C ALA A 31 2.44 2.32 -12.42
N GLU A 32 2.57 1.01 -12.22
CA GLU A 32 3.60 0.43 -11.35
C GLU A 32 5.01 0.46 -11.94
N SER A 33 5.19 0.83 -13.20
CA SER A 33 6.51 0.98 -13.83
C SER A 33 6.68 2.40 -14.36
N PRO A 34 7.77 3.12 -14.00
CA PRO A 34 8.04 4.46 -14.54
C PRO A 34 8.01 4.50 -16.08
N ALA A 35 8.47 3.44 -16.73
CA ALA A 35 8.53 3.35 -18.20
C ALA A 35 7.14 3.28 -18.86
N THR A 36 6.11 2.84 -18.15
CA THR A 36 4.76 2.65 -18.69
C THR A 36 3.70 3.47 -17.97
N GLU A 37 4.10 4.31 -17.02
CA GLU A 37 3.19 5.05 -16.15
C GLU A 37 2.27 6.00 -16.92
N PHE A 38 2.80 6.63 -17.99
CA PHE A 38 2.04 7.55 -18.85
C PHE A 38 0.75 6.93 -19.42
N GLN A 39 0.70 5.60 -19.56
CA GLN A 39 -0.49 4.89 -20.06
C GLN A 39 -1.65 4.91 -19.05
N ALA A 40 -1.38 5.24 -17.79
CA ALA A 40 -2.38 5.39 -16.74
C ALA A 40 -2.75 6.86 -16.46
N TRP A 41 -2.06 7.84 -17.07
CA TRP A 41 -2.25 9.25 -16.74
C TRP A 41 -3.68 9.74 -16.96
N GLU A 42 -4.36 9.30 -18.02
CA GLU A 42 -5.78 9.63 -18.25
C GLU A 42 -6.67 9.18 -17.07
N VAL A 43 -6.35 8.04 -16.47
CA VAL A 43 -7.07 7.54 -15.28
C VAL A 43 -6.70 8.37 -14.06
N LEU A 44 -5.40 8.61 -13.86
CA LEU A 44 -4.87 9.31 -12.69
C LEU A 44 -5.22 10.80 -12.67
N ALA A 45 -5.37 11.46 -13.82
CA ALA A 45 -5.67 12.89 -13.94
C ALA A 45 -7.01 13.30 -13.30
N ARG A 46 -7.93 12.36 -13.09
CA ARG A 46 -9.19 12.59 -12.37
C ARG A 46 -9.00 12.63 -10.85
N TRP A 47 -7.85 12.15 -10.39
CA TRP A 47 -7.52 11.99 -8.98
C TRP A 47 -6.39 12.91 -8.59
N VAL A 48 -5.34 13.08 -9.37
CA VAL A 48 -4.15 13.81 -8.95
C VAL A 48 -3.76 14.87 -9.95
N ASP A 49 -2.96 15.82 -9.50
CA ASP A 49 -2.23 16.69 -10.41
C ASP A 49 -1.10 15.86 -11.05
N ILE A 50 -1.23 15.58 -12.35
CA ILE A 50 -0.28 14.74 -13.11
C ILE A 50 1.11 15.36 -13.21
N GLU A 51 1.23 16.69 -13.03
CA GLU A 51 2.51 17.38 -13.07
C GLU A 51 3.32 17.15 -11.79
N LYS A 52 2.69 16.64 -10.72
CA LYS A 52 3.33 16.32 -9.45
C LYS A 52 3.70 14.84 -9.39
N PRO A 53 4.98 14.47 -9.61
CA PRO A 53 5.41 13.06 -9.68
C PRO A 53 5.03 12.26 -8.43
N TRP A 54 5.17 12.89 -7.26
CA TRP A 54 4.90 12.26 -5.97
C TRP A 54 3.42 11.91 -5.75
N GLU A 55 2.47 12.68 -6.33
CA GLU A 55 1.05 12.32 -6.30
C GLU A 55 0.78 11.15 -7.24
N ARG A 56 1.19 11.26 -8.51
CA ARG A 56 0.92 10.24 -9.53
C ARG A 56 1.59 8.91 -9.25
N GLU A 57 2.81 8.90 -8.71
CA GLU A 57 3.54 7.67 -8.40
C GLU A 57 2.90 6.93 -7.22
N ALA A 58 2.45 7.64 -6.19
CA ALA A 58 1.77 7.04 -5.04
C ALA A 58 0.40 6.48 -5.43
N TYR A 59 -0.44 7.27 -6.11
CA TYR A 59 -1.74 6.81 -6.59
C TYR A 59 -1.60 5.70 -7.64
N GLY A 60 -0.59 5.78 -8.50
CA GLY A 60 -0.26 4.75 -9.49
C GLY A 60 0.15 3.43 -8.85
N LEU A 61 1.06 3.47 -7.86
CA LEU A 61 1.47 2.30 -7.10
C LEU A 61 0.28 1.61 -6.41
N ILE A 62 -0.54 2.38 -5.70
CA ILE A 62 -1.71 1.85 -4.99
C ILE A 62 -2.77 1.35 -5.97
N GLY A 63 -3.09 2.12 -7.00
CA GLY A 63 -4.05 1.70 -8.04
C GLY A 63 -3.64 0.43 -8.75
N ALA A 64 -2.34 0.27 -9.07
CA ALA A 64 -1.80 -0.95 -9.64
C ALA A 64 -1.90 -2.14 -8.67
N SER A 65 -1.60 -1.93 -7.39
CA SER A 65 -1.67 -2.97 -6.37
C SER A 65 -3.10 -3.43 -6.10
N VAL A 66 -4.04 -2.50 -5.94
CA VAL A 66 -5.49 -2.79 -5.82
C VAL A 66 -6.01 -3.51 -7.06
N SER A 67 -5.51 -3.15 -8.25
CA SER A 67 -5.85 -3.83 -9.50
C SER A 67 -5.40 -5.30 -9.56
N ARG A 68 -4.51 -5.74 -8.66
CA ARG A 68 -3.99 -7.12 -8.59
C ARG A 68 -4.52 -7.92 -7.40
N THR A 69 -5.03 -7.25 -6.37
CA THR A 69 -5.57 -7.95 -5.19
C THR A 69 -6.73 -8.86 -5.57
N GLY A 70 -6.91 -9.97 -4.86
CA GLY A 70 -8.09 -10.83 -4.98
C GLY A 70 -9.33 -10.22 -4.32
N LYS A 71 -9.15 -9.31 -3.35
CA LYS A 71 -10.22 -8.80 -2.49
C LYS A 71 -11.24 -7.93 -3.23
N GLU A 72 -12.48 -7.93 -2.72
CA GLU A 72 -13.59 -7.08 -3.19
C GLU A 72 -13.68 -5.76 -2.41
N HIS A 73 -13.17 -5.75 -1.19
CA HIS A 73 -13.19 -4.61 -0.28
C HIS A 73 -11.76 -4.26 0.15
N ASP A 74 -11.56 -3.01 0.57
CA ASP A 74 -10.28 -2.61 1.15
C ASP A 74 -10.04 -3.39 2.46
N GLY A 75 -8.77 -3.66 2.74
CA GLY A 75 -8.37 -4.36 3.95
C GLY A 75 -8.39 -3.46 5.19
N SER A 76 -8.06 -4.05 6.34
CA SER A 76 -8.00 -3.35 7.62
C SER A 76 -6.58 -3.29 8.20
N LEU A 77 -5.65 -4.10 7.69
CA LEU A 77 -4.30 -4.18 8.23
C LEU A 77 -3.44 -3.02 7.74
N SER A 78 -2.60 -2.47 8.62
CA SER A 78 -1.51 -1.59 8.20
C SER A 78 -0.43 -2.39 7.46
N LEU A 79 0.55 -1.70 6.87
CA LEU A 79 1.70 -2.37 6.26
C LEU A 79 2.44 -3.28 7.26
N GLY A 80 2.66 -2.79 8.48
CA GLY A 80 3.25 -3.56 9.57
C GLY A 80 2.41 -4.78 9.95
N GLY A 81 1.10 -4.59 10.14
CA GLY A 81 0.18 -5.68 10.45
C GLY A 81 0.08 -6.74 9.33
N ALA A 82 0.10 -6.31 8.08
CA ALA A 82 0.09 -7.21 6.92
C ALA A 82 1.38 -8.05 6.83
N LEU A 83 2.54 -7.44 7.05
CA LEU A 83 3.82 -8.16 7.13
C LEU A 83 3.85 -9.14 8.30
N ARG A 84 3.32 -8.76 9.48
CA ARG A 84 3.20 -9.67 10.63
C ARG A 84 2.32 -10.87 10.32
N ALA A 85 1.14 -10.64 9.73
CA ALA A 85 0.21 -11.71 9.36
C ALA A 85 0.87 -12.73 8.42
N VAL A 86 1.63 -12.25 7.43
CA VAL A 86 2.38 -13.12 6.51
C VAL A 86 3.51 -13.87 7.24
N ALA A 87 4.23 -13.24 8.17
CA ALA A 87 5.28 -13.90 8.95
C ALA A 87 4.71 -15.03 9.82
N LEU A 88 3.63 -14.75 10.57
CA LEU A 88 2.97 -15.72 11.44
C LEU A 88 2.29 -16.86 10.67
N GLY A 89 1.80 -16.58 9.46
CA GLY A 89 1.23 -17.59 8.57
C GLY A 89 2.22 -18.68 8.11
N LYS A 90 3.54 -18.51 8.34
CA LYS A 90 4.56 -19.51 8.03
C LYS A 90 4.71 -20.60 9.10
N GLY A 91 4.13 -20.42 10.28
CA GLY A 91 4.15 -21.41 11.36
C GLY A 91 4.37 -20.83 12.75
N LYS A 92 4.11 -21.64 13.79
CA LYS A 92 4.09 -21.22 15.20
C LYS A 92 5.47 -20.90 15.81
N ASN A 93 6.57 -21.36 15.20
CA ASN A 93 7.94 -21.22 15.73
C ASN A 93 8.78 -20.20 14.96
N ILE A 94 8.14 -19.25 14.27
CA ILE A 94 8.86 -18.21 13.52
C ILE A 94 9.41 -17.19 14.52
N ASP A 95 10.73 -17.00 14.50
CA ASP A 95 11.31 -15.79 15.06
C ASP A 95 10.91 -14.59 14.19
N LEU A 96 10.04 -13.74 14.73
CA LEU A 96 9.55 -12.55 14.04
C LEU A 96 10.69 -11.57 13.72
N GLN A 97 11.69 -11.45 14.59
CA GLN A 97 12.77 -10.46 14.47
C GLN A 97 13.72 -10.78 13.31
N ASP A 98 13.97 -12.07 13.09
CA ASP A 98 14.84 -12.59 12.03
C ASP A 98 14.06 -12.99 10.76
N SER A 99 12.75 -12.78 10.75
CA SER A 99 11.91 -13.07 9.59
C SER A 99 12.23 -12.18 8.38
N SER A 100 11.98 -12.71 7.18
CA SER A 100 12.11 -11.96 5.93
C SER A 100 11.16 -10.74 5.86
N GLU A 101 10.07 -10.78 6.63
CA GLU A 101 9.07 -9.72 6.74
C GLU A 101 9.59 -8.57 7.61
N ALA A 102 10.31 -8.88 8.70
CA ALA A 102 11.02 -7.87 9.49
C ALA A 102 12.12 -7.18 8.67
N LEU A 103 12.86 -7.92 7.83
CA LEU A 103 13.84 -7.32 6.90
C LEU A 103 13.20 -6.34 5.92
N ARG A 104 12.03 -6.69 5.35
CA ARG A 104 11.26 -5.78 4.47
C ARG A 104 10.79 -4.54 5.22
N LEU A 105 10.30 -4.72 6.45
CA LEU A 105 9.84 -3.60 7.29
C LEU A 105 10.99 -2.65 7.64
N ARG A 106 12.15 -3.19 8.05
CA ARG A 106 13.36 -2.38 8.33
C ARG A 106 13.75 -1.54 7.12
N ARG A 107 13.70 -2.11 5.91
CA ARG A 107 13.99 -1.38 4.67
C ARG A 107 13.00 -0.25 4.41
N VAL A 108 11.72 -0.46 4.67
CA VAL A 108 10.67 0.56 4.51
C VAL A 108 10.84 1.70 5.52
N VAL A 109 11.14 1.37 6.78
CA VAL A 109 11.29 2.36 7.86
C VAL A 109 12.56 3.19 7.70
N ALA A 110 13.60 2.65 7.05
CA ALA A 110 14.81 3.37 6.71
C ALA A 110 14.60 4.44 5.61
N CYS A 111 13.48 4.41 4.87
CA CYS A 111 13.23 5.39 3.81
C CYS A 111 13.11 6.81 4.38
N THR A 112 13.79 7.74 3.73
CA THR A 112 13.84 9.16 4.12
C THR A 112 12.97 10.05 3.23
N SER A 113 12.59 9.57 2.05
CA SER A 113 11.71 10.29 1.13
C SER A 113 10.53 9.45 0.67
N GLN A 114 9.46 10.12 0.25
CA GLN A 114 8.29 9.45 -0.33
C GLN A 114 8.65 8.68 -1.61
N ARG A 115 9.51 9.25 -2.46
CA ARG A 115 9.92 8.61 -3.72
C ARG A 115 10.66 7.29 -3.46
N GLU A 116 11.64 7.32 -2.55
CA GLU A 116 12.35 6.12 -2.12
C GLU A 116 11.38 5.07 -1.56
N LEU A 117 10.44 5.51 -0.70
CA LEU A 117 9.42 4.64 -0.13
C LEU A 117 8.55 3.98 -1.20
N VAL A 118 8.09 4.73 -2.20
CA VAL A 118 7.31 4.18 -3.34
C VAL A 118 8.12 3.09 -4.06
N ASP A 119 9.40 3.33 -4.33
CA ASP A 119 10.25 2.36 -5.03
C ASP A 119 10.51 1.09 -4.22
N ILE A 120 10.71 1.22 -2.90
CA ILE A 120 10.82 0.07 -1.99
C ILE A 120 9.51 -0.69 -1.86
N LEU A 121 8.37 0.01 -1.87
CA LEU A 121 7.05 -0.62 -1.73
C LEU A 121 6.63 -1.40 -2.96
N ARG A 122 7.02 -1.01 -4.18
CA ARG A 122 6.68 -1.76 -5.43
C ARG A 122 6.86 -3.28 -5.29
N PRO A 123 8.06 -3.82 -4.99
CA PRO A 123 8.24 -5.26 -4.82
C PRO A 123 7.53 -5.83 -3.57
N ILE A 124 7.37 -5.04 -2.51
CA ILE A 124 6.69 -5.49 -1.27
C ILE A 124 5.20 -5.66 -1.52
N LEU A 125 4.55 -4.73 -2.21
CA LEU A 125 3.12 -4.82 -2.53
C LEU A 125 2.81 -5.97 -3.48
N ARG A 126 3.69 -6.28 -4.45
CA ARG A 126 3.58 -7.50 -5.26
C ARG A 126 3.64 -8.76 -4.40
N TYR A 127 4.59 -8.80 -3.46
CA TYR A 127 4.71 -9.90 -2.52
C TYR A 127 3.46 -10.05 -1.64
N LEU A 128 2.98 -8.97 -1.02
CA LEU A 128 1.78 -9.00 -0.17
C LEU A 128 0.53 -9.42 -0.96
N ASN A 129 0.37 -8.95 -2.19
CA ASN A 129 -0.71 -9.42 -3.07
C ASN A 129 -0.65 -10.93 -3.31
N SER A 130 0.54 -11.50 -3.53
CA SER A 130 0.71 -12.95 -3.71
C SER A 130 0.38 -13.78 -2.45
N LYS A 131 0.29 -13.13 -1.28
CA LYS A 131 -0.07 -13.76 -0.01
C LYS A 131 -1.52 -13.52 0.40
N ASP A 132 -2.30 -12.83 -0.43
CA ASP A 132 -3.73 -12.54 -0.23
C ASP A 132 -4.08 -11.93 1.15
N VAL A 133 -3.19 -11.06 1.66
CA VAL A 133 -3.36 -10.39 2.95
C VAL A 133 -4.31 -9.19 2.84
N ALA A 134 -5.07 -8.93 3.91
CA ALA A 134 -6.05 -7.83 3.97
C ALA A 134 -5.39 -6.47 4.31
N LEU A 135 -4.45 -6.02 3.48
CA LEU A 135 -3.82 -4.70 3.58
C LEU A 135 -4.85 -3.58 3.31
N SER A 136 -4.87 -2.55 4.15
CA SER A 136 -5.61 -1.31 3.91
C SER A 136 -4.84 -0.40 2.94
N TYR A 137 -5.28 -0.37 1.70
CA TYR A 137 -4.73 0.48 0.66
C TYR A 137 -5.07 1.94 0.86
N GLU A 138 -6.25 2.26 1.42
CA GLU A 138 -6.61 3.62 1.79
C GLU A 138 -5.60 4.20 2.78
N ARG A 139 -5.36 3.48 3.88
CA ARG A 139 -4.45 3.91 4.94
C ARG A 139 -3.04 4.06 4.40
N LEU A 140 -2.56 3.09 3.62
CA LEU A 140 -1.23 3.16 3.02
C LEU A 140 -1.11 4.35 2.05
N LEU A 141 -2.11 4.62 1.23
CA LEU A 141 -2.09 5.77 0.33
C LEU A 141 -2.02 7.08 1.10
N LYS A 142 -2.81 7.24 2.16
CA LYS A 142 -2.77 8.42 3.03
C LYS A 142 -1.41 8.60 3.72
N GLU A 143 -0.82 7.49 4.17
CA GLU A 143 0.53 7.47 4.76
C GLU A 143 1.58 7.89 3.71
N LEU A 144 1.48 7.45 2.45
CA LEU A 144 2.34 7.91 1.35
C LEU A 144 2.19 9.41 1.07
N MET A 145 0.95 9.91 0.99
CA MET A 145 0.68 11.31 0.67
C MET A 145 1.16 12.29 1.74
N THR A 146 1.38 11.83 2.96
CA THR A 146 1.86 12.66 4.08
C THR A 146 3.32 12.39 4.44
N PHE A 147 3.98 11.43 3.79
CA PHE A 147 5.32 10.97 4.17
C PHE A 147 6.44 12.02 3.98
N HIS A 148 6.17 13.11 3.27
CA HIS A 148 7.11 14.22 3.11
C HIS A 148 7.13 15.17 4.33
N PHE A 149 6.16 15.07 5.24
CA PHE A 149 6.18 15.80 6.51
C PHE A 149 6.90 14.97 7.57
N GLU A 150 7.97 15.49 8.17
CA GLU A 150 8.82 14.80 9.15
C GLU A 150 7.99 14.18 10.31
N ASP A 151 7.10 14.95 10.92
CA ASP A 151 6.21 14.46 11.98
C ASP A 151 5.31 13.29 11.52
N ALA A 152 4.78 13.37 10.30
CA ALA A 152 3.93 12.32 9.75
C ALA A 152 4.74 11.08 9.37
N GLN A 153 5.96 11.27 8.87
CA GLN A 153 6.91 10.24 8.53
C GLN A 153 7.28 9.42 9.78
N GLU A 154 7.73 10.08 10.86
CA GLU A 154 8.11 9.40 12.10
C GLU A 154 6.92 8.69 12.75
N ARG A 155 5.75 9.33 12.80
CA ARG A 155 4.51 8.68 13.29
C ARG A 155 4.13 7.45 12.46
N THR A 156 4.27 7.51 11.14
CA THR A 156 3.95 6.39 10.22
C THR A 156 4.90 5.22 10.44
N LYS A 157 6.21 5.50 10.51
CA LYS A 157 7.25 4.50 10.79
C LYS A 157 7.04 3.83 12.15
N ALA A 158 6.85 4.61 13.21
CA ALA A 158 6.62 4.10 14.57
C ALA A 158 5.39 3.18 14.62
N ARG A 159 4.30 3.59 13.96
CA ARG A 159 3.07 2.81 13.84
C ARG A 159 3.28 1.49 13.09
N TRP A 160 3.99 1.48 11.96
CA TRP A 160 4.28 0.23 11.25
C TRP A 160 5.13 -0.73 12.08
N ILE A 161 6.13 -0.22 12.80
CA ILE A 161 6.94 -1.01 13.74
C ILE A 161 6.07 -1.58 14.85
N LYS A 162 5.25 -0.74 15.50
CA LYS A 162 4.34 -1.16 16.56
C LYS A 162 3.39 -2.25 16.08
N ASP A 163 2.67 -2.02 14.99
CA ASP A 163 1.69 -2.97 14.45
C ASP A 163 2.36 -4.32 14.05
N PHE A 164 3.64 -4.29 13.66
CA PHE A 164 4.39 -5.50 13.32
C PHE A 164 4.82 -6.32 14.55
N TYR A 165 5.39 -5.70 15.58
CA TYR A 165 5.95 -6.43 16.72
C TYR A 165 4.94 -6.71 17.83
N THR A 166 4.06 -5.74 18.11
CA THR A 166 3.09 -5.86 19.20
C THR A 166 1.79 -6.53 18.75
N GLY A 167 1.53 -6.55 17.44
CA GLY A 167 0.18 -6.75 16.93
C GLY A 167 -0.71 -5.57 17.35
N ALA A 168 -1.81 -5.32 16.65
CA ALA A 168 -2.93 -4.78 17.40
C ALA A 168 -3.20 -5.85 18.47
N GLU A 169 -3.09 -5.49 19.75
CA GLU A 169 -3.55 -6.36 20.82
C GLU A 169 -4.85 -7.03 20.35
N GLU A 170 -4.95 -8.34 20.53
CA GLU A 170 -6.25 -8.95 20.60
C GLU A 170 -7.01 -8.22 21.70
N VAL A 171 -7.76 -7.17 21.33
CA VAL A 171 -8.89 -6.67 22.12
C VAL A 171 -9.99 -7.71 21.94
N ARG A 172 -9.75 -8.87 22.55
CA ARG A 172 -10.62 -10.03 22.80
C ARG A 172 -9.86 -10.82 23.88
N SER A 173 -10.29 -10.90 25.13
CA SER A 173 -11.61 -10.78 25.72
C SER A 173 -11.50 -10.50 27.21
#